data_AF-A0A3N5HXU7-F1
#
_entry.id   AF-A0A3N5HXU7-F1
#
_cell.length_a   1.000
_cell.length_b   1.000
_cell.length_c   1.000
_cell.angle_alpha   90.00
_cell.angle_beta   90.00
_cell.angle_gamma   90.00
#
_symmetry.space_group_name_H-M   'P 1'
#
loop_
_entity.id
_entity.type
_entity.pdbx_description
1 polymer ?
#
loop_
_entity_poly.entity_id
_entity_poly.type
_entity_poly.pdbx_seq_one_letter_code
_entity_poly.pdbx_strand_id
1 'polypeptide(L)'
;MGLQPVSIRCCERERLSRPSGEVSMKGEYCVNTLMPRFSSRIVTIICGGLLLSGCVMAEKYDAEKARSLNFQRLLAQEEKRTGELDSEAKRSKNELMEYEAKNRELTAQLRAAEEQIARLHEESEAMKESALLERKAKADMKRALKPMRKALPVEPTPDVMDPNLSTLKAAPEVLTMPKQTESLQGGIQSPTVHIVKPGETLYRISRQHGVTVDKVRKWNKLPDDIIEVGQKLIVGQE
;
A
#
# COMPACT_ATOMS: atom_id res chain seq x y z
N MET A 1 25.76 -59.14 39.88
CA MET A 1 24.66 -58.33 40.46
C MET A 1 24.90 -56.87 40.12
N GLY A 2 23.87 -56.15 39.64
CA GLY A 2 23.84 -54.70 39.34
C GLY A 2 24.41 -54.33 37.95
N LEU A 3 23.70 -53.78 36.94
CA LEU A 3 22.53 -52.87 36.89
C LEU A 3 22.72 -51.70 37.87
N GLN A 4 23.18 -50.51 37.48
CA GLN A 4 22.57 -49.44 36.66
C GLN A 4 23.23 -48.10 37.17
N PRO A 5 22.83 -46.86 36.80
CA PRO A 5 22.60 -46.26 35.47
C PRO A 5 23.08 -44.76 35.38
N VAL A 6 23.06 -44.21 34.16
CA VAL A 6 22.43 -42.92 33.75
C VAL A 6 22.74 -41.60 34.51
N SER A 7 23.26 -40.61 33.77
CA SER A 7 22.60 -39.32 33.41
C SER A 7 23.49 -38.07 33.46
N ILE A 8 23.77 -37.53 32.27
CA ILE A 8 23.47 -36.17 31.81
C ILE A 8 23.74 -34.99 32.77
N ARG A 9 24.67 -34.12 32.34
CA ARG A 9 24.36 -32.68 32.26
C ARG A 9 25.06 -32.00 31.08
N CYS A 10 24.25 -31.46 30.20
CA CYS A 10 24.63 -30.57 29.11
C CYS A 10 25.05 -29.18 29.62
N CYS A 11 25.88 -28.55 28.78
CA CYS A 11 26.05 -27.12 28.53
C CYS A 11 26.67 -26.22 29.63
N GLU A 12 27.87 -25.73 29.35
CA GLU A 12 28.12 -24.29 29.43
C GLU A 12 28.82 -23.82 28.15
N ARG A 13 28.28 -22.76 27.58
CA ARG A 13 28.70 -22.07 26.37
C ARG A 13 29.85 -21.13 26.74
N GLU A 14 31.04 -21.34 26.21
CA GLU A 14 32.03 -20.28 26.07
C GLU A 14 32.37 -20.08 24.60
N ARG A 15 31.64 -19.11 24.04
CA ARG A 15 31.97 -18.44 22.80
C ARG A 15 33.10 -17.49 23.13
N LEU A 16 34.34 -17.75 22.69
CA LEU A 16 35.32 -16.70 22.43
C LEU A 16 36.43 -17.21 21.50
N SER A 17 36.58 -16.44 20.42
CA SER A 17 37.80 -16.25 19.65
C SER A 17 38.26 -17.39 18.75
N ARG A 18 38.10 -17.15 17.45
CA ARG A 18 39.11 -17.55 16.45
C ARG A 18 40.49 -17.15 17.02
N PRO A 19 41.51 -18.00 16.81
CA PRO A 19 42.38 -17.69 15.70
C PRO A 19 42.68 -18.90 14.84
N SER A 20 42.88 -18.60 13.57
CA SER A 20 43.77 -19.23 12.62
C SER A 20 44.77 -20.19 13.28
N GLY A 21 44.59 -21.49 13.02
CA GLY A 21 45.55 -22.52 13.39
C GLY A 21 45.58 -23.54 12.26
N GLU A 22 46.65 -23.49 11.46
CA GLU A 22 47.04 -24.60 10.60
C GLU A 22 47.10 -25.88 11.44
N VAL A 23 46.21 -26.82 11.15
CA VAL A 23 46.36 -28.18 11.67
C VAL A 23 47.39 -28.86 10.77
N SER A 24 48.67 -28.64 11.07
CA SER A 24 49.77 -29.47 10.59
C SER A 24 49.64 -30.84 11.26
N MET A 25 49.02 -31.80 10.56
CA MET A 25 49.09 -33.20 10.95
C MET A 25 50.52 -33.71 10.71
N LYS A 26 51.39 -33.60 11.73
CA LYS A 26 52.57 -34.44 11.84
C LYS A 26 52.13 -35.84 12.27
N GLY A 27 51.82 -36.68 11.30
CA GLY A 27 51.79 -38.13 11.49
C GLY A 27 53.22 -38.65 11.47
N GLU A 28 53.84 -38.79 12.63
CA GLU A 28 55.10 -39.53 12.77
C GLU A 28 54.80 -41.02 12.58
N TYR A 29 55.09 -41.55 11.39
CA TYR A 29 55.12 -42.98 11.17
C TYR A 29 56.51 -43.50 11.55
N CYS A 30 56.62 -44.10 12.75
CA CYS A 30 57.78 -44.89 13.14
C CYS A 30 57.90 -46.11 12.21
N VAL A 31 58.83 -46.07 11.25
CA VAL A 31 59.30 -47.27 10.53
C VAL A 31 60.60 -47.74 11.17
N ASN A 32 60.46 -48.73 12.05
CA ASN A 32 61.58 -49.48 12.61
C ASN A 32 62.39 -50.13 11.47
N THR A 33 63.70 -49.90 11.52
CA THR A 33 64.70 -50.47 10.63
C THR A 33 64.79 -51.99 10.81
N LEU A 34 64.29 -52.75 9.83
CA LEU A 34 64.75 -54.11 9.59
C LEU A 34 64.70 -54.40 8.09
N MET A 35 65.83 -54.17 7.41
CA MET A 35 66.00 -54.52 6.00
C MET A 35 66.04 -56.04 5.81
N PRO A 36 65.39 -56.54 4.74
CA PRO A 36 66.05 -57.47 3.85
C PRO A 36 66.19 -56.85 2.45
N ARG A 37 67.30 -57.19 1.79
CA ARG A 37 67.66 -56.70 0.46
C ARG A 37 66.67 -57.19 -0.60
N PHE A 38 65.61 -56.43 -0.83
CA PHE A 38 64.83 -56.51 -2.07
C PHE A 38 65.18 -55.31 -2.96
N SER A 39 65.39 -55.60 -4.24
CA SER A 39 65.83 -54.68 -5.29
C SER A 39 65.27 -53.26 -5.11
N SER A 40 66.18 -52.27 -5.04
CA SER A 40 65.87 -50.83 -4.88
C SER A 40 64.80 -50.31 -5.86
N ARG A 41 64.61 -50.99 -6.99
CA ARG A 41 63.56 -50.70 -7.99
C ARG A 41 62.15 -51.07 -7.55
N ILE A 42 61.97 -52.10 -6.72
CA ILE A 42 60.65 -52.55 -6.24
C ILE A 42 60.12 -51.60 -5.16
N VAL A 43 61.00 -51.14 -4.26
CA VAL A 43 60.64 -50.19 -3.19
C VAL A 43 60.25 -48.82 -3.76
N THR A 44 60.91 -48.34 -4.82
CA THR A 44 60.53 -47.08 -5.49
C THR A 44 59.20 -47.18 -6.23
N ILE A 45 58.90 -48.33 -6.85
CA ILE A 45 57.61 -48.54 -7.53
C ILE A 45 56.45 -48.63 -6.52
N ILE A 46 56.63 -49.35 -5.41
CA ILE A 46 55.59 -49.48 -4.37
C ILE A 46 55.37 -48.13 -3.66
N CYS A 47 56.44 -47.42 -3.28
CA CYS A 47 56.32 -46.13 -2.59
C CYS A 47 55.76 -45.03 -3.53
N GLY A 48 56.12 -45.05 -4.82
CA GLY A 48 55.55 -44.14 -5.83
C GLY A 48 54.06 -44.40 -6.12
N GLY A 49 53.60 -45.66 -6.08
CA GLY A 49 52.19 -46.01 -6.29
C GLY A 49 51.27 -45.65 -5.12
N LEU A 50 51.74 -45.74 -3.87
CA LEU A 50 50.96 -45.41 -2.68
C LEU A 50 50.82 -43.89 -2.43
N LEU A 51 51.80 -43.08 -2.83
CA LEU A 51 51.72 -41.62 -2.70
C LEU A 51 50.69 -41.00 -3.66
N LEU A 52 50.49 -41.58 -4.84
CA LEU A 52 49.55 -41.08 -5.85
C LEU A 52 48.08 -41.39 -5.53
N SER A 53 47.79 -42.50 -4.83
CA SER A 53 46.41 -42.88 -4.49
C SER A 53 45.81 -42.09 -3.32
N GLY A 54 46.65 -41.60 -2.39
CA GLY A 54 46.22 -40.75 -1.27
C GLY A 54 45.84 -39.32 -1.69
N CYS A 55 46.51 -38.76 -2.70
CA CYS A 55 46.28 -37.37 -3.14
C CYS A 55 44.95 -37.18 -3.88
N VAL A 56 44.50 -38.17 -4.68
CA VAL A 56 43.23 -38.08 -5.43
C VAL A 56 42.01 -38.08 -4.51
N MET A 57 42.09 -38.72 -3.34
CA MET A 57 41.00 -38.73 -2.36
C MET A 57 40.92 -37.43 -1.55
N ALA A 58 42.05 -36.76 -1.30
CA ALA A 58 42.09 -35.48 -0.59
C ALA A 58 41.47 -34.34 -1.42
N GLU A 59 41.83 -34.22 -2.71
CA GLU A 59 41.25 -33.20 -3.59
C GLU A 59 39.74 -33.37 -3.78
N LYS A 60 39.27 -34.63 -3.90
CA LYS A 60 37.84 -34.94 -3.99
C LYS A 60 37.10 -34.60 -2.68
N TYR A 61 37.70 -34.92 -1.54
CA TYR A 61 37.15 -34.58 -0.22
C TYR A 61 37.06 -33.07 0.00
N ASP A 62 38.11 -32.31 -0.35
CA ASP A 62 38.12 -30.85 -0.22
C ASP A 62 37.13 -30.17 -1.16
N ALA A 63 36.96 -30.71 -2.39
CA ALA A 63 35.93 -30.24 -3.30
C ALA A 63 34.52 -30.48 -2.75
N GLU A 64 34.27 -31.62 -2.12
CA GLU A 64 32.98 -31.96 -1.52
C GLU A 64 32.68 -31.12 -0.27
N LYS A 65 33.70 -30.88 0.57
CA LYS A 65 33.62 -29.96 1.71
C LYS A 65 33.38 -28.51 1.27
N ALA A 66 33.98 -28.06 0.17
CA ALA A 66 33.72 -26.75 -0.38
C ALA A 66 32.26 -26.62 -0.88
N ARG A 67 31.72 -27.66 -1.52
CA ARG A 67 30.31 -27.69 -1.95
C ARG A 67 29.34 -27.63 -0.76
N SER A 68 29.58 -28.40 0.29
CA SER A 68 28.72 -28.39 1.48
C SER A 68 28.75 -27.04 2.21
N LEU A 69 29.92 -26.41 2.30
CA LEU A 69 30.07 -25.11 2.93
C LEU A 69 29.43 -23.99 2.09
N ASN A 70 29.51 -24.07 0.75
CA ASN A 70 28.77 -23.16 -0.13
C ASN A 70 27.26 -23.31 0.02
N PHE A 71 26.76 -24.55 0.12
CA PHE A 71 25.33 -24.81 0.36
C PHE A 71 24.87 -24.25 1.72
N GLN A 72 25.66 -24.45 2.78
CA GLN A 72 25.34 -23.92 4.10
C GLN A 72 25.29 -22.38 4.12
N ARG A 73 26.19 -21.70 3.39
CA ARG A 73 26.13 -20.24 3.23
C ARG A 73 24.86 -19.79 2.49
N LEU A 74 24.45 -20.55 1.47
CA LEU A 74 23.23 -20.26 0.72
C LEU A 74 22.00 -20.37 1.61
N LEU A 75 21.88 -21.44 2.40
CA LEU A 75 20.79 -21.60 3.36
C LEU A 75 20.76 -20.48 4.40
N ALA A 76 21.91 -20.11 4.95
CA ALA A 76 21.99 -18.98 5.89
C ALA A 76 21.57 -17.65 5.25
N GLN A 77 21.84 -17.47 3.95
CA GLN A 77 21.39 -16.29 3.21
C GLN A 77 19.88 -16.31 2.97
N GLU A 78 19.30 -17.47 2.63
CA GLU A 78 17.86 -17.63 2.46
C GLU A 78 17.10 -17.39 3.78
N GLU A 79 17.55 -17.96 4.90
CA GLU A 79 16.98 -17.69 6.23
C GLU A 79 17.06 -16.21 6.60
N LYS A 80 18.15 -15.54 6.24
CA LYS A 80 18.28 -14.09 6.47
C LYS A 80 17.30 -13.30 5.60
N ARG A 81 17.17 -13.64 4.31
CA ARG A 81 16.25 -12.95 3.39
C ARG A 81 14.79 -13.12 3.81
N THR A 82 14.40 -14.32 4.24
CA THR A 82 13.03 -14.55 4.73
C THR A 82 12.77 -13.80 6.01
N GLY A 83 13.73 -13.73 6.94
CA GLY A 83 13.62 -12.91 8.15
C GLY A 83 13.50 -11.40 7.85
N GLU A 84 14.27 -10.90 6.89
CA GLU A 84 14.17 -9.50 6.43
C GLU A 84 12.80 -9.21 5.80
N LEU A 85 12.33 -10.07 4.89
CA LEU A 85 11.00 -9.96 4.26
C LEU A 85 9.87 -10.01 5.30
N ASP A 86 9.94 -10.89 6.30
CA ASP A 86 8.94 -10.95 7.38
C ASP A 86 8.92 -9.66 8.20
N SER A 87 10.09 -9.07 8.47
CA SER A 87 10.20 -7.80 9.17
C SER A 87 9.60 -6.64 8.37
N GLU A 88 9.75 -6.64 7.05
CA GLU A 88 9.17 -5.65 6.14
C GLU A 88 7.67 -5.82 6.01
N ALA A 89 7.19 -7.07 5.89
CA ALA A 89 5.78 -7.39 5.88
C ALA A 89 5.10 -6.93 7.19
N LYS A 90 5.76 -7.14 8.34
CA LYS A 90 5.26 -6.68 9.64
C LYS A 90 5.22 -5.16 9.74
N ARG A 91 6.26 -4.46 9.25
CA ARG A 91 6.28 -2.98 9.18
C ARG A 91 5.15 -2.44 8.32
N SER A 92 5.03 -2.96 7.09
CA SER A 92 3.98 -2.58 6.14
C SER A 92 2.57 -2.84 6.71
N LYS A 93 2.39 -3.96 7.43
CA LYS A 93 1.12 -4.27 8.09
C LYS A 93 0.79 -3.28 9.20
N ASN A 94 1.77 -2.89 10.01
CA ASN A 94 1.56 -1.89 11.06
C ASN A 94 1.20 -0.53 10.49
N GLU A 95 1.89 -0.10 9.43
CA GLU A 95 1.57 1.13 8.71
C GLU A 95 0.14 1.09 8.15
N LEU A 96 -0.26 -0.03 7.53
CA LEU A 96 -1.63 -0.20 7.03
C LEU A 96 -2.67 -0.10 8.15
N MET A 97 -2.43 -0.75 9.29
CA MET A 97 -3.33 -0.65 10.45
C MET A 97 -3.42 0.78 10.99
N GLU A 98 -2.33 1.53 10.98
CA GLU A 98 -2.32 2.94 11.36
C GLU A 98 -3.15 3.80 10.39
N TYR A 99 -3.01 3.58 9.09
CA TYR A 99 -3.83 4.27 8.08
C TYR A 99 -5.31 3.91 8.21
N GLU A 100 -5.64 2.63 8.44
CA GLU A 100 -7.02 2.21 8.68
C GLU A 100 -7.60 2.88 9.93
N ALA A 101 -6.82 2.99 11.01
CA ALA A 101 -7.25 3.67 12.24
C ALA A 101 -7.50 5.16 11.98
N LYS A 102 -6.57 5.85 11.30
CA LYS A 102 -6.74 7.26 10.90
C LYS A 102 -7.97 7.46 10.00
N ASN A 103 -8.22 6.56 9.06
CA ASN A 103 -9.40 6.63 8.21
C ASN A 103 -10.69 6.47 9.00
N ARG A 104 -10.73 5.54 9.97
CA ARG A 104 -11.87 5.37 10.88
C ARG A 104 -12.09 6.61 11.73
N GLU A 105 -11.03 7.20 12.27
CA GLU A 105 -11.08 8.43 13.06
C GLU A 105 -11.59 9.61 12.22
N LEU A 106 -11.02 9.85 11.04
CA LEU A 106 -11.46 10.92 10.15
C LEU A 106 -12.93 10.75 9.76
N THR A 107 -13.37 9.51 9.51
CA THR A 107 -14.79 9.22 9.23
C THR A 107 -15.67 9.55 10.43
N ALA A 108 -15.22 9.28 11.66
CA ALA A 108 -15.96 9.66 12.87
C ALA A 108 -16.00 11.19 13.05
N GLN A 109 -14.91 11.89 12.76
CA GLN A 109 -14.85 13.35 12.79
C GLN A 109 -15.82 13.98 11.77
N LEU A 110 -15.89 13.44 10.56
CA LEU A 110 -16.84 13.90 9.54
C LEU A 110 -18.29 13.76 10.01
N ARG A 111 -18.67 12.60 10.55
CA ARG A 111 -20.03 12.41 11.10
C ARG A 111 -20.32 13.36 12.26
N ALA A 112 -19.36 13.56 13.16
CA ALA A 112 -19.52 14.52 14.25
C ALA A 112 -19.69 15.96 13.74
N ALA A 113 -18.96 16.36 12.69
CA ALA A 113 -19.12 17.66 12.07
C ALA A 113 -20.48 17.80 11.37
N GLU A 114 -20.94 16.77 10.67
CA GLU A 114 -22.28 16.73 10.06
C GLU A 114 -23.38 16.88 11.12
N GLU A 115 -23.27 16.19 12.25
CA GLU A 115 -24.19 16.35 13.37
C GLU A 115 -24.15 17.75 13.98
N GLN A 116 -22.97 18.36 14.11
CA GLN A 116 -22.85 19.74 14.58
C GLN A 116 -23.55 20.72 13.64
N ILE A 117 -23.37 20.55 12.34
CA ILE A 117 -24.04 21.38 11.32
C ILE A 117 -25.56 21.20 11.42
N ALA A 118 -26.05 19.98 11.58
CA ALA A 118 -27.48 19.70 11.74
C ALA A 118 -28.07 20.39 12.98
N ARG A 119 -27.38 20.32 14.13
CA ARG A 119 -27.81 21.01 15.37
C ARG A 119 -27.84 22.51 15.19
N LEU A 120 -26.80 23.10 14.62
CA LEU A 120 -26.75 24.55 14.36
C LEU A 120 -27.84 24.98 13.38
N HIS A 121 -28.17 24.14 12.39
CA HIS A 121 -29.26 24.42 11.47
C HIS A 121 -30.60 24.48 12.20
N GLU A 122 -30.91 23.48 13.03
CA GLU A 122 -32.13 23.42 13.84
C GLU A 122 -32.22 24.60 14.83
N GLU A 123 -31.13 24.94 15.51
CA GLU A 123 -31.05 26.12 16.37
C GLU A 123 -31.29 27.42 15.58
N SER A 124 -30.71 27.54 14.38
CA SER A 124 -30.93 28.71 13.52
C SER A 124 -32.37 28.82 13.05
N GLU A 125 -33.05 27.71 12.81
CA GLU A 125 -34.46 27.66 12.41
C GLU A 125 -35.37 28.05 13.58
N ALA A 126 -35.14 27.47 14.76
CA ALA A 126 -35.85 27.85 15.99
C ALA A 126 -35.65 29.34 16.33
N MET A 127 -34.45 29.87 16.13
CA MET A 127 -34.16 31.30 16.32
C MET A 127 -34.92 32.18 15.30
N LYS A 128 -35.03 31.75 14.04
CA LYS A 128 -35.82 32.48 13.02
C LYS A 128 -37.32 32.46 13.35
N GLU A 129 -37.85 31.33 13.78
CA GLU A 129 -39.26 31.19 14.13
C GLU A 129 -39.63 32.05 15.35
N SER A 130 -38.82 32.01 16.40
CA SER A 130 -39.04 32.85 17.59
C SER A 130 -38.95 34.34 17.26
N ALA A 131 -38.00 34.77 16.41
CA ALA A 131 -37.92 36.15 15.94
C ALA A 131 -39.15 36.57 15.11
N LEU A 132 -39.72 35.67 14.30
CA LEU A 132 -40.93 35.93 13.53
C LEU A 132 -42.15 36.10 14.44
N LEU A 133 -42.30 35.24 15.45
CA LEU A 133 -43.35 35.34 16.46
C LEU A 133 -43.24 36.64 17.25
N GLU A 134 -42.03 37.04 17.65
CA GLU A 134 -41.79 38.30 18.36
C GLU A 134 -42.16 39.51 17.48
N ARG A 135 -41.78 39.51 16.20
CA ARG A 135 -42.17 40.57 15.24
C ARG A 135 -43.69 40.64 15.09
N LYS A 136 -44.38 39.49 14.99
CA LYS A 136 -45.83 39.42 14.90
C LYS A 136 -46.50 39.97 16.15
N ALA A 137 -46.07 39.54 17.34
CA ALA A 137 -46.57 40.04 18.63
C ALA A 137 -46.38 41.57 18.76
N LYS A 138 -45.20 42.09 18.37
CA LYS A 138 -44.92 43.54 18.33
C LYS A 138 -45.84 44.30 17.37
N ALA A 139 -46.13 43.72 16.19
CA ALA A 139 -47.03 44.32 15.21
C ALA A 139 -48.49 44.36 15.72
N ASP A 140 -48.96 43.27 16.33
CA ASP A 140 -50.29 43.17 16.92
C ASP A 140 -50.46 44.16 18.09
N MET A 141 -49.46 44.26 18.97
CA MET A 141 -49.43 45.25 20.05
C MET A 141 -49.47 46.68 19.51
N LYS A 142 -48.69 46.99 18.46
CA LYS A 142 -48.68 48.30 17.81
C LYS A 142 -50.02 48.64 17.14
N ARG A 143 -50.73 47.63 16.60
CA ARG A 143 -52.08 47.80 16.03
C ARG A 143 -53.11 48.09 17.12
N ALA A 144 -53.03 47.43 18.27
CA ALA A 144 -53.90 47.66 19.41
C ALA A 144 -53.71 49.06 20.05
N LEU A 145 -52.50 49.63 19.96
CA LEU A 145 -52.16 50.96 20.48
C LEU A 145 -52.44 52.12 19.50
N LYS A 146 -52.90 51.87 18.26
CA LYS A 146 -53.28 52.96 17.33
C LYS A 146 -54.62 53.58 17.77
N PRO A 147 -54.69 54.88 18.12
CA PRO A 147 -55.96 55.52 18.41
C PRO A 147 -56.76 55.72 17.11
N MET A 148 -58.05 55.42 17.16
CA MET A 148 -59.01 55.77 16.11
C MET A 148 -59.05 57.29 15.94
N ARG A 149 -58.51 57.80 14.83
CA ARG A 149 -59.06 59.00 14.19
C ARG A 149 -59.80 58.57 12.93
N LYS A 150 -61.10 58.87 12.95
CA LYS A 150 -62.10 58.52 11.96
C LYS A 150 -62.09 59.59 10.86
N ALA A 151 -61.90 59.20 9.61
CA ALA A 151 -62.45 59.92 8.46
C ALA A 151 -62.64 58.94 7.29
N LEU A 152 -63.81 59.11 6.67
CA LEU A 152 -64.52 58.26 5.72
C LEU A 152 -64.05 58.50 4.25
N PRO A 153 -64.63 57.86 3.21
CA PRO A 153 -63.90 57.20 2.11
C PRO A 153 -64.07 57.86 0.72
N VAL A 154 -63.16 57.53 -0.22
CA VAL A 154 -63.43 57.53 -1.67
C VAL A 154 -62.64 56.40 -2.33
N GLU A 155 -63.37 55.45 -2.91
CA GLU A 155 -62.97 54.54 -4.01
C GLU A 155 -63.62 55.10 -5.31
N PRO A 156 -63.26 54.70 -6.55
CA PRO A 156 -62.23 53.77 -7.01
C PRO A 156 -61.41 54.32 -8.21
N THR A 157 -60.35 53.61 -8.64
CA THR A 157 -60.20 53.24 -10.06
C THR A 157 -59.33 52.00 -10.18
N PRO A 158 -59.59 51.15 -11.19
CA PRO A 158 -59.12 49.78 -11.23
C PRO A 158 -57.81 49.67 -12.02
N ASP A 159 -56.92 48.79 -11.58
CA ASP A 159 -56.12 48.00 -12.52
C ASP A 159 -56.07 46.57 -11.99
N VAL A 160 -56.65 45.69 -12.79
CA VAL A 160 -56.81 44.27 -12.56
C VAL A 160 -55.63 43.54 -13.19
N MET A 161 -55.23 42.44 -12.55
CA MET A 161 -54.73 41.16 -13.10
C MET A 161 -53.35 40.76 -12.52
N ASP A 162 -53.42 40.10 -11.37
CA ASP A 162 -52.52 39.05 -10.88
C ASP A 162 -52.52 37.80 -11.84
N PRO A 163 -51.97 36.61 -11.48
CA PRO A 163 -50.60 36.19 -11.15
C PRO A 163 -50.21 34.84 -11.84
N ASN A 164 -48.95 34.37 -11.71
CA ASN A 164 -48.61 32.92 -11.61
C ASN A 164 -47.10 32.78 -11.31
N LEU A 165 -46.64 32.36 -10.12
CA LEU A 165 -46.61 31.03 -9.49
C LEU A 165 -45.92 29.91 -10.31
N SER A 166 -44.76 29.52 -9.76
CA SER A 166 -44.12 28.20 -9.72
C SER A 166 -44.19 27.25 -10.91
N THR A 167 -43.02 26.78 -11.35
CA THR A 167 -42.86 25.39 -11.76
C THR A 167 -41.46 24.88 -11.41
N LEU A 168 -41.37 24.10 -10.32
CA LEU A 168 -40.46 22.97 -10.25
C LEU A 168 -40.89 21.96 -11.31
N LYS A 169 -39.98 21.53 -12.19
CA LYS A 169 -40.14 20.29 -12.95
C LYS A 169 -38.94 19.39 -12.74
N ALA A 170 -39.18 18.33 -11.99
CA ALA A 170 -38.30 17.18 -11.87
C ALA A 170 -38.33 16.35 -13.17
N ALA A 171 -37.16 15.79 -13.50
CA ALA A 171 -36.85 14.48 -14.11
C ALA A 171 -37.45 14.16 -15.52
N PRO A 172 -36.68 13.49 -16.42
CA PRO A 172 -36.28 12.11 -16.18
C PRO A 172 -34.82 11.77 -16.51
N GLU A 173 -34.30 10.92 -15.63
CA GLU A 173 -33.36 9.85 -15.90
C GLU A 173 -33.86 8.98 -17.07
N VAL A 174 -33.07 8.87 -18.15
CA VAL A 174 -33.15 7.73 -19.09
C VAL A 174 -31.74 7.38 -19.54
N LEU A 175 -31.21 6.36 -18.86
CA LEU A 175 -30.52 5.20 -19.41
C LEU A 175 -30.14 5.28 -20.90
N THR A 176 -28.85 5.17 -21.20
CA THR A 176 -28.40 4.30 -22.29
C THR A 176 -26.94 3.93 -22.10
N MET A 177 -26.73 2.66 -21.74
CA MET A 177 -25.48 1.94 -21.96
C MET A 177 -25.18 1.89 -23.47
N PRO A 178 -23.91 1.75 -23.84
CA PRO A 178 -23.51 0.61 -24.66
C PRO A 178 -22.43 -0.14 -23.87
N LYS A 179 -22.76 -1.30 -23.31
CA LYS A 179 -22.52 -2.63 -23.90
C LYS A 179 -21.10 -2.78 -24.44
N GLN A 180 -20.30 -3.51 -23.67
CA GLN A 180 -19.01 -4.08 -24.06
C GLN A 180 -19.11 -4.78 -25.42
N THR A 181 -18.06 -4.66 -26.24
CA THR A 181 -17.66 -5.73 -27.16
C THR A 181 -16.15 -5.62 -27.33
N GLU A 182 -15.44 -6.65 -26.85
CA GLU A 182 -14.09 -6.97 -27.30
C GLU A 182 -14.12 -7.17 -28.82
N SER A 183 -13.27 -6.47 -29.56
CA SER A 183 -12.82 -6.94 -30.87
C SER A 183 -11.37 -6.52 -31.09
N LEU A 184 -10.48 -7.51 -31.08
CA LEU A 184 -9.14 -7.43 -31.63
C LEU A 184 -9.23 -6.96 -33.09
N GLN A 185 -8.70 -5.78 -33.41
CA GLN A 185 -8.15 -5.45 -34.72
C GLN A 185 -7.46 -4.08 -34.68
N GLY A 186 -6.17 -4.10 -35.01
CA GLY A 186 -5.35 -2.90 -35.18
C GLY A 186 -5.88 -2.03 -36.32
N GLY A 187 -6.27 -0.81 -35.97
CA GLY A 187 -6.55 0.27 -36.88
C GLY A 187 -5.96 1.53 -36.27
N ILE A 188 -5.37 2.39 -37.10
CA ILE A 188 -4.72 3.62 -36.67
C ILE A 188 -5.75 4.48 -35.91
N GLN A 189 -5.62 4.57 -34.59
CA GLN A 189 -6.61 5.20 -33.72
C GLN A 189 -6.30 6.68 -33.54
N SER A 190 -7.28 7.54 -33.80
CA SER A 190 -7.23 8.95 -33.44
C SER A 190 -7.19 9.13 -31.92
N PRO A 191 -6.48 10.15 -31.40
CA PRO A 191 -6.31 10.31 -29.95
C PRO A 191 -7.65 10.54 -29.24
N THR A 192 -7.90 9.77 -28.18
CA THR A 192 -9.06 9.92 -27.29
C THR A 192 -8.83 11.09 -26.34
N VAL A 193 -9.76 12.05 -26.33
CA VAL A 193 -9.67 13.27 -25.51
C VAL A 193 -10.79 13.29 -24.46
N HIS A 194 -10.43 13.59 -23.22
CA HIS A 194 -11.32 13.77 -22.07
C HIS A 194 -11.31 15.22 -21.61
N ILE A 195 -12.48 15.80 -21.30
CA ILE A 195 -12.59 17.14 -20.73
C ILE A 195 -12.77 17.00 -19.22
N VAL A 196 -11.85 17.60 -18.45
CA VAL A 196 -11.84 17.51 -16.99
C VAL A 196 -13.08 18.18 -16.39
N LYS A 197 -13.82 17.43 -15.56
CA LYS A 197 -14.96 17.94 -14.81
C LYS A 197 -14.54 18.45 -13.42
N PRO A 198 -15.32 19.34 -12.77
CA PRO A 198 -15.03 19.79 -11.42
C PRO A 198 -14.96 18.61 -10.44
N GLY A 199 -13.87 18.53 -9.67
CA GLY A 199 -13.64 17.46 -8.70
C GLY A 199 -13.03 16.16 -9.27
N GLU A 200 -12.68 16.13 -10.55
CA GLU A 200 -11.86 15.05 -11.11
C GLU A 200 -10.37 15.29 -10.82
N THR A 201 -9.63 14.20 -10.64
CA THR A 201 -8.17 14.20 -10.49
C THR A 201 -7.56 13.35 -11.58
N LEU A 202 -6.28 13.61 -11.92
CA LEU A 202 -5.58 12.85 -12.95
C LEU A 202 -5.61 11.35 -12.68
N TYR A 203 -5.53 10.94 -11.41
CA TYR A 203 -5.67 9.55 -10.98
C TYR A 203 -7.04 8.94 -11.27
N ARG A 204 -8.13 9.65 -10.97
CA ARG A 204 -9.50 9.17 -11.27
C ARG A 204 -9.73 9.02 -12.77
N ILE A 205 -9.28 9.99 -13.55
CA ILE A 205 -9.38 9.98 -15.01
C ILE A 205 -8.58 8.81 -15.59
N SER A 206 -7.35 8.59 -15.12
CA SER A 206 -6.51 7.49 -15.61
C SER A 206 -7.15 6.13 -15.31
N ARG A 207 -7.70 5.95 -14.10
CA ARG A 207 -8.42 4.73 -13.70
C ARG A 207 -9.68 4.50 -14.53
N GLN A 208 -10.42 5.55 -14.84
CA GLN A 208 -11.63 5.47 -15.67
C GLN A 208 -11.32 5.02 -17.10
N HIS A 209 -10.20 5.46 -17.65
CA HIS A 209 -9.76 5.12 -19.02
C HIS A 209 -8.80 3.92 -19.08
N GLY A 210 -8.52 3.26 -17.95
CA GLY A 210 -7.63 2.10 -17.89
C GLY A 210 -6.15 2.39 -18.21
N VAL A 211 -5.73 3.65 -18.13
CA VAL A 211 -4.37 4.11 -18.44
C VAL A 211 -3.63 4.52 -17.16
N THR A 212 -2.30 4.44 -17.19
CA THR A 212 -1.48 4.90 -16.06
C THR A 212 -1.35 6.42 -16.07
N VAL A 213 -1.29 7.02 -14.88
CA VAL A 213 -1.10 8.47 -14.69
C VAL A 213 0.13 8.96 -15.48
N ASP A 214 1.22 8.20 -15.44
CA ASP A 214 2.44 8.51 -16.18
C ASP A 214 2.25 8.61 -17.70
N LYS A 215 1.40 7.76 -18.29
CA LYS A 215 1.10 7.80 -19.73
C LYS A 215 0.32 9.06 -20.07
N VAL A 216 -0.72 9.36 -19.30
CA VAL A 216 -1.54 10.58 -19.50
C VAL A 216 -0.68 11.84 -19.34
N ARG A 217 0.20 11.87 -18.33
CA ARG A 217 1.15 12.98 -18.13
C ARG A 217 2.09 13.16 -19.33
N LYS A 218 2.65 12.07 -19.85
CA LYS A 218 3.55 12.10 -21.02
C LYS A 218 2.84 12.60 -22.27
N TRP A 219 1.62 12.14 -22.55
CA TRP A 219 0.85 12.57 -23.72
C TRP A 219 0.48 14.06 -23.65
N ASN A 220 0.16 14.56 -22.47
CA ASN A 220 -0.25 15.96 -22.26
C ASN A 220 0.88 16.89 -21.83
N LYS A 221 2.12 16.37 -21.71
CA LYS A 221 3.31 17.10 -21.26
C LYS A 221 3.06 17.89 -19.96
N LEU A 222 2.34 17.32 -19.01
CA LEU A 222 2.05 17.98 -17.74
C LEU A 222 3.31 17.98 -16.86
N PRO A 223 3.65 19.10 -16.21
CA PRO A 223 4.78 19.17 -15.30
C PRO A 223 4.53 18.37 -14.00
N ASP A 224 3.27 18.38 -13.53
CA ASP A 224 2.83 17.74 -12.29
C ASP A 224 1.45 17.09 -12.48
N ASP A 225 0.93 16.47 -11.42
CA ASP A 225 -0.38 15.80 -11.42
C ASP A 225 -1.55 16.79 -11.20
N ILE A 226 -1.28 18.10 -11.26
CA ILE A 226 -2.26 19.18 -11.12
C ILE A 226 -2.91 19.43 -12.47
N ILE A 227 -4.26 19.39 -12.50
CA ILE A 227 -5.08 19.61 -13.69
C ILE A 227 -6.17 20.63 -13.40
N GLU A 228 -6.52 21.42 -14.41
CA GLU A 228 -7.56 22.45 -14.30
C GLU A 228 -8.91 21.94 -14.81
N VAL A 229 -9.99 22.47 -14.22
CA VAL A 229 -11.35 22.14 -14.65
C VAL A 229 -11.60 22.70 -16.06
N GLY A 230 -12.12 21.87 -16.96
CA GLY A 230 -12.32 22.22 -18.37
C GLY A 230 -11.10 21.98 -19.27
N GLN A 231 -9.96 21.55 -18.71
CA GLN A 231 -8.79 21.19 -19.48
C GLN A 231 -9.06 19.96 -20.37
N LYS A 232 -8.57 19.99 -21.61
CA LYS A 232 -8.61 18.83 -22.53
C LYS A 232 -7.38 17.97 -22.29
N LEU A 233 -7.61 16.71 -21.93
CA LEU A 233 -6.55 15.72 -21.68
C LEU A 233 -6.65 14.58 -22.69
N ILE A 234 -5.53 14.29 -23.35
CA ILE A 234 -5.35 13.09 -24.17
C ILE A 234 -5.22 11.89 -23.22
N VAL A 235 -6.19 10.98 -23.25
CA VAL A 235 -6.27 9.81 -22.37
C VAL A 235 -6.04 8.50 -23.11
N GLY A 236 -5.87 8.55 -24.44
CA GLY A 236 -5.47 7.41 -25.25
C GLY A 236 -4.86 7.87 -26.56
N GLN A 237 -3.67 7.39 -26.86
CA GLN A 237 -3.01 7.51 -28.16
C GLN A 237 -2.33 6.16 -28.37
N GLU A 238 -2.93 5.28 -29.17
CA GLU A 238 -2.29 4.03 -29.59
C GLU A 238 -1.45 4.26 -30.85
#